data_AF-A0A059WN89-F1
#
_entry.id   AF-A0A059WN89-F1
#
_cell.length_a   1.000
_cell.length_b   1.000
_cell.length_c   1.000
_cell.angle_alpha   90.00
_cell.angle_beta   90.00
_cell.angle_gamma   90.00
#
_symmetry.space_group_name_H-M   'P 1'
#
loop_
_entity.id
_entity.type
_entity.pdbx_description
1 polymer ?
#
loop_
_entity_poly.entity_id
_entity_poly.type
_entity_poly.pdbx_seq_one_letter_code
_entity_poly.pdbx_strand_id
1 'polypeptide(L)'
;KELGMGALLGVARGSDEPAKMIVLRYEPEGTEPMGNDADIVAIVGKGITFDTGGISIKPAENMEKMKYDMSGAAATLAAMQAIAQLKPRVNVIGVMPTAENMPSGRAYKPGDVLRAMSGKTIEVINTDAEGRLILADAITYARKLGATKIIDLATLTGAVSIALGLSTWRLWAMTKPSLMK
;
A
#
# COMPACT_ATOMS: atom_id res chain seq x y z
N LYS A 1 2.53 -11.05 12.03
CA LYS A 1 2.15 -10.84 13.45
C LYS A 1 3.31 -10.24 14.26
N GLU A 2 4.50 -10.82 14.21
CA GLU A 2 5.71 -10.34 14.93
C GLU A 2 6.04 -8.85 14.69
N LEU A 3 5.89 -8.37 13.46
CA LEU A 3 6.14 -6.96 13.12
C LEU A 3 5.06 -5.98 13.63
N GLY A 4 3.99 -6.44 14.28
CA GLY A 4 2.94 -5.57 14.83
C GLY A 4 2.04 -4.88 13.78
N MET A 5 1.98 -5.40 12.55
CA MET A 5 1.16 -4.87 11.44
C MET A 5 -0.33 -5.14 11.62
N GLY A 6 -0.93 -4.62 12.69
CA GLY A 6 -2.32 -4.89 13.04
C GLY A 6 -3.34 -4.25 12.10
N ALA A 7 -2.97 -3.24 11.31
CA ALA A 7 -3.86 -2.65 10.31
C ALA A 7 -3.97 -3.58 9.08
N LEU A 8 -2.84 -4.05 8.54
CA LEU A 8 -2.83 -5.04 7.44
C LEU A 8 -3.50 -6.35 7.85
N LEU A 9 -3.14 -6.88 9.03
CA LEU A 9 -3.71 -8.13 9.53
C LEU A 9 -5.20 -7.97 9.88
N GLY A 10 -5.63 -6.78 10.27
CA GLY A 10 -7.04 -6.44 10.51
C GLY A 10 -7.87 -6.58 9.24
N VAL A 11 -7.38 -6.09 8.11
CA VAL A 11 -8.05 -6.24 6.80
C VAL A 11 -8.10 -7.71 6.37
N ALA A 12 -6.96 -8.40 6.41
CA ALA A 12 -6.83 -9.74 5.86
C ALA A 12 -7.59 -10.83 6.63
N ARG A 13 -7.88 -10.63 7.93
CA ARG A 13 -8.50 -11.68 8.78
C ARG A 13 -9.90 -12.10 8.33
N GLY A 14 -10.52 -11.31 7.46
CA GLY A 14 -11.82 -11.63 6.86
C GLY A 14 -11.74 -12.74 5.81
N SER A 15 -10.62 -12.88 5.11
CA SER A 15 -10.40 -13.92 4.10
C SER A 15 -9.70 -15.16 4.69
N ASP A 16 -9.79 -16.28 3.97
CA ASP A 16 -8.93 -17.46 4.18
C ASP A 16 -7.56 -17.30 3.46
N GLU A 17 -7.44 -16.37 2.51
CA GLU A 17 -6.18 -16.07 1.83
C GLU A 17 -5.25 -15.24 2.75
N PRO A 18 -4.04 -15.74 3.05
CA PRO A 18 -3.13 -15.05 3.96
C PRO A 18 -2.55 -13.76 3.38
N ALA A 19 -2.56 -12.69 4.18
CA ALA A 19 -1.82 -11.46 3.84
C ALA A 19 -0.32 -11.71 3.64
N LYS A 20 0.27 -11.00 2.66
CA LYS A 20 1.72 -10.95 2.42
C LYS A 20 2.20 -9.51 2.33
N MET A 21 3.39 -9.26 2.85
CA MET A 21 4.13 -8.03 2.60
C MET A 21 5.26 -8.37 1.63
N ILE A 22 5.13 -7.98 0.37
CA ILE A 22 6.15 -8.24 -0.65
C ILE A 22 7.13 -7.06 -0.64
N VAL A 23 8.43 -7.36 -0.54
CA VAL A 23 9.49 -6.36 -0.59
C VAL A 23 10.50 -6.73 -1.67
N LEU A 24 10.73 -5.81 -2.58
CA LEU A 24 11.79 -5.89 -3.59
C LEU A 24 12.85 -4.84 -3.26
N ARG A 25 14.13 -5.23 -3.36
CA ARG A 25 15.26 -4.31 -3.17
C ARG A 25 16.07 -4.25 -4.45
N TYR A 26 16.40 -3.03 -4.84
CA TYR A 26 17.32 -2.75 -5.93
C TYR A 26 18.47 -1.89 -5.39
N GLU A 27 19.65 -2.49 -5.34
CA GLU A 27 20.88 -1.95 -4.77
C GLU A 27 21.98 -2.05 -5.83
N PRO A 28 22.12 -1.02 -6.70
CA PRO A 28 23.15 -1.03 -7.74
C PRO A 28 24.54 -0.85 -7.17
N GLU A 29 25.55 -1.32 -7.89
CA GLU A 29 26.94 -1.06 -7.51
C GLU A 29 27.25 0.45 -7.49
N GLY A 30 28.06 0.86 -6.51
CA GLY A 30 28.50 2.24 -6.37
C GLY A 30 27.47 3.19 -5.78
N THR A 31 26.37 2.71 -5.18
CA THR A 31 25.55 3.48 -4.23
C THR A 31 25.94 3.13 -2.80
N GLU A 32 25.60 4.02 -1.85
CA GLU A 32 25.75 3.74 -0.43
C GLU A 32 24.88 2.52 -0.05
N PRO A 33 25.40 1.55 0.72
CA PRO A 33 24.62 0.39 1.15
C PRO A 33 23.34 0.79 1.88
N MET A 34 22.22 0.12 1.59
CA MET A 34 20.95 0.43 2.23
C MET A 34 21.05 0.25 3.76
N GLY A 35 20.78 1.32 4.51
CA GLY A 35 20.83 1.36 5.97
C GLY A 35 21.84 2.37 6.54
N ASN A 36 22.87 2.76 5.78
CA ASN A 36 23.89 3.75 6.18
C ASN A 36 23.50 5.19 5.79
N ASP A 37 22.35 5.70 6.26
CA ASP A 37 21.80 7.01 5.85
C ASP A 37 21.66 7.21 4.32
N ALA A 38 21.69 6.10 3.57
CA ALA A 38 21.62 6.11 2.12
C ALA A 38 20.31 6.75 1.63
N ASP A 39 20.38 7.50 0.52
CA ASP A 39 19.16 8.00 -0.13
C ASP A 39 18.40 6.83 -0.77
N ILE A 40 17.27 6.47 -0.19
CA ILE A 40 16.47 5.31 -0.59
C ILE A 40 15.07 5.78 -0.96
N VAL A 41 14.71 5.55 -2.23
CA VAL A 41 13.35 5.79 -2.71
C VAL A 41 12.51 4.54 -2.49
N ALA A 42 11.40 4.67 -1.75
CA ALA A 42 10.41 3.62 -1.64
C ALA A 42 9.22 3.88 -2.58
N ILE A 43 8.86 2.87 -3.37
CA ILE A 43 7.61 2.82 -4.13
C ILE A 43 6.69 1.85 -3.39
N VAL A 44 5.56 2.34 -2.88
CA VAL A 44 4.62 1.57 -2.04
C VAL A 44 3.31 1.36 -2.79
N GLY A 45 2.92 0.12 -3.06
CA GLY A 45 1.73 -0.17 -3.88
C GLY A 45 0.61 -0.84 -3.10
N LYS A 46 -0.61 -0.28 -3.11
CA LYS A 46 -1.82 -0.96 -2.58
C LYS A 46 -2.04 -2.27 -3.33
N GLY A 47 -2.10 -3.39 -2.61
CA GLY A 47 -2.23 -4.73 -3.18
C GLY A 47 -3.47 -5.49 -2.71
N ILE A 48 -4.65 -4.87 -2.68
CA ILE A 48 -5.87 -5.62 -2.38
C ILE A 48 -6.24 -6.47 -3.60
N THR A 49 -6.03 -7.78 -3.52
CA THR A 49 -6.18 -8.69 -4.67
C THR A 49 -7.64 -8.85 -5.09
N PHE A 50 -8.56 -8.72 -4.13
CA PHE A 50 -9.99 -8.57 -4.38
C PHE A 50 -10.63 -7.80 -3.22
N ASP A 51 -11.52 -6.86 -3.55
CA ASP A 51 -12.19 -5.99 -2.58
C ASP A 51 -13.72 -6.10 -2.69
N THR A 52 -14.34 -6.82 -1.76
CA THR A 52 -15.81 -6.81 -1.64
C THR A 52 -16.32 -5.65 -0.79
N GLY A 53 -15.42 -4.89 -0.16
CA GLY A 53 -15.69 -3.92 0.91
C GLY A 53 -15.79 -4.50 2.31
N GLY A 54 -15.63 -5.82 2.48
CA GLY A 54 -15.78 -6.47 3.79
C GLY A 54 -17.21 -6.41 4.34
N ILE A 55 -17.38 -6.08 5.63
CA ILE A 55 -18.70 -5.94 6.28
C ILE A 55 -19.50 -4.76 5.69
N SER A 56 -18.82 -3.66 5.36
CA SER A 56 -19.33 -2.55 4.56
C SER A 56 -19.38 -2.92 3.07
N ILE A 57 -20.16 -3.95 2.75
CA ILE A 57 -20.16 -4.61 1.44
C ILE A 57 -20.52 -3.66 0.29
N LYS A 58 -19.80 -3.78 -0.82
CA LYS A 58 -20.09 -3.06 -2.07
C LYS A 58 -21.35 -3.62 -2.75
N PRO A 59 -22.04 -2.82 -3.58
CA PRO A 59 -23.07 -3.31 -4.49
C PRO A 59 -22.52 -4.37 -5.47
N ALA A 60 -23.39 -5.25 -5.94
CA ALA A 60 -23.01 -6.31 -6.91
C ALA A 60 -22.56 -5.75 -8.26
N GLU A 61 -23.08 -4.58 -8.65
CA GLU A 61 -22.77 -3.95 -9.93
C GLU A 61 -21.27 -3.64 -10.03
N ASN A 62 -20.61 -4.12 -11.09
CA ASN A 62 -19.18 -3.93 -11.35
C ASN A 62 -18.22 -4.49 -10.29
N MET A 63 -18.68 -5.31 -9.34
CA MET A 63 -17.82 -5.86 -8.29
C MET A 63 -16.69 -6.73 -8.87
N GLU A 64 -16.86 -7.34 -10.04
CA GLU A 64 -15.82 -8.10 -10.72
C GLU A 64 -14.59 -7.26 -11.09
N LYS A 65 -14.73 -5.93 -11.16
CA LYS A 65 -13.63 -4.99 -11.38
C LYS A 65 -12.77 -4.77 -10.14
N MET A 66 -13.23 -5.19 -8.96
CA MET A 66 -12.46 -5.03 -7.72
C MET A 66 -11.23 -5.96 -7.67
N LYS A 67 -11.08 -6.87 -8.64
CA LYS A 67 -9.78 -7.52 -8.94
C LYS A 67 -8.68 -6.53 -9.34
N TYR A 68 -9.03 -5.31 -9.76
CA TYR A 68 -8.08 -4.26 -10.08
C TYR A 68 -7.62 -3.47 -8.85
N ASP A 69 -8.12 -3.78 -7.66
CA ASP A 69 -7.79 -3.03 -6.44
C ASP A 69 -6.36 -3.28 -5.89
N MET A 70 -5.60 -4.07 -6.65
CA MET A 70 -4.17 -4.32 -6.52
C MET A 70 -3.34 -3.59 -7.58
N SER A 71 -3.94 -2.71 -8.40
CA SER A 71 -3.23 -2.03 -9.51
C SER A 71 -2.09 -1.14 -9.01
N GLY A 72 -2.17 -0.64 -7.77
CA GLY A 72 -1.07 0.06 -7.12
C GLY A 72 0.17 -0.82 -6.96
N ALA A 73 -0.02 -2.03 -6.41
CA ALA A 73 1.03 -3.03 -6.31
C ALA A 73 1.51 -3.51 -7.69
N ALA A 74 0.61 -3.70 -8.66
CA ALA A 74 1.00 -4.05 -10.03
C ALA A 74 1.92 -2.99 -10.66
N ALA A 75 1.59 -1.71 -10.48
CA ALA A 75 2.41 -0.60 -10.95
C ALA A 75 3.77 -0.54 -10.24
N THR A 76 3.81 -0.78 -8.92
CA THR A 76 5.06 -0.89 -8.17
C THR A 76 5.94 -2.03 -8.70
N LEU A 77 5.37 -3.22 -8.93
CA LEU A 77 6.11 -4.36 -9.47
C LEU A 77 6.66 -4.06 -10.87
N ALA A 78 5.85 -3.48 -11.76
CA ALA A 78 6.27 -3.08 -13.09
C ALA A 78 7.39 -2.01 -13.06
N ALA A 79 7.30 -1.05 -12.15
CA ALA A 79 8.33 -0.04 -11.95
C ALA A 79 9.66 -0.68 -11.49
N MET A 80 9.61 -1.60 -10.52
CA MET A 80 10.80 -2.33 -10.07
C MET A 80 11.42 -3.19 -11.17
N GLN A 81 10.61 -3.81 -12.03
CA GLN A 81 11.08 -4.54 -13.20
C GLN A 81 11.80 -3.61 -14.19
N ALA A 82 11.22 -2.44 -14.49
CA ALA A 82 11.86 -1.45 -15.36
C ALA A 82 13.17 -0.92 -14.77
N ILE A 83 13.22 -0.66 -13.45
CA ILE A 83 14.42 -0.25 -12.73
C ILE A 83 15.52 -1.31 -12.87
N ALA A 84 15.20 -2.58 -12.67
CA ALA A 84 16.17 -3.67 -12.82
C ALA A 84 16.74 -3.79 -14.24
N GLN A 85 15.96 -3.44 -15.27
CA GLN A 85 16.39 -3.45 -16.67
C GLN A 85 17.24 -2.23 -17.03
N LEU A 86 16.81 -1.04 -16.62
CA LEU A 86 17.49 0.23 -16.93
C LEU A 86 18.75 0.45 -16.09
N LYS A 87 18.83 -0.21 -14.94
CA LYS A 87 19.95 -0.15 -13.99
C LYS A 87 20.35 1.28 -13.56
N PRO A 88 19.41 2.14 -13.12
CA PRO A 88 19.76 3.48 -12.67
C PRO A 88 20.63 3.39 -11.40
N ARG A 89 21.52 4.37 -11.18
CA ARG A 89 22.39 4.42 -9.99
C ARG A 89 21.68 5.06 -8.80
N VAL A 90 20.60 4.43 -8.32
CA VAL A 90 19.80 4.87 -7.18
C VAL A 90 19.28 3.65 -6.42
N ASN A 91 19.25 3.73 -5.09
CA ASN A 91 18.68 2.69 -4.24
C ASN A 91 17.15 2.79 -4.26
N VAL A 92 16.48 1.70 -4.59
CA VAL A 92 15.01 1.65 -4.63
C VAL A 92 14.48 0.43 -3.90
N ILE A 93 13.46 0.63 -3.07
CA ILE A 93 12.69 -0.46 -2.49
C ILE A 93 11.24 -0.43 -3.00
N GLY A 94 10.73 -1.56 -3.46
CA GLY A 94 9.32 -1.76 -3.75
C GLY A 94 8.64 -2.43 -2.56
N VAL A 95 7.59 -1.85 -1.99
CA VAL A 95 6.85 -2.41 -0.84
C VAL A 95 5.38 -2.56 -1.20
N MET A 96 4.86 -3.78 -1.16
CA MET A 96 3.49 -4.07 -1.59
C MET A 96 2.78 -4.89 -0.49
N PRO A 97 1.98 -4.25 0.36
CA PRO A 97 1.07 -4.97 1.24
C PRO A 97 -0.04 -5.61 0.39
N THR A 98 -0.24 -6.91 0.56
CA THR A 98 -1.24 -7.68 -0.18
C THR A 98 -2.16 -8.46 0.74
N ALA A 99 -3.44 -8.44 0.43
CA ALA A 99 -4.52 -9.11 1.17
C ALA A 99 -5.79 -9.13 0.31
N GLU A 100 -6.77 -9.92 0.70
CA GLU A 100 -8.16 -9.74 0.27
C GLU A 100 -8.96 -9.01 1.35
N ASN A 101 -10.00 -8.28 0.94
CA ASN A 101 -10.99 -7.69 1.83
C ASN A 101 -12.33 -8.39 1.64
N MET A 102 -12.64 -9.33 2.55
CA MET A 102 -13.78 -10.25 2.43
C MET A 102 -14.69 -10.20 3.68
N PRO A 103 -16.02 -10.31 3.53
CA PRO A 103 -16.91 -10.53 4.66
C PRO A 103 -16.75 -11.96 5.17
N SER A 104 -16.69 -12.12 6.48
CA SER A 104 -16.83 -13.41 7.15
C SER A 104 -17.14 -13.20 8.62
N GLY A 105 -17.43 -14.28 9.35
CA GLY A 105 -17.60 -14.22 10.80
C GLY A 105 -16.34 -13.77 11.57
N ARG A 106 -15.18 -13.72 10.92
CA ARG A 106 -13.91 -13.25 11.51
C ARG A 106 -13.53 -11.84 11.06
N ALA A 107 -14.24 -11.26 10.09
CA ALA A 107 -13.92 -9.97 9.52
C ALA A 107 -13.87 -8.86 10.59
N TYR A 108 -13.10 -7.82 10.28
CA TYR A 108 -13.14 -6.57 11.03
C TYR A 108 -14.42 -5.81 10.73
N LYS A 109 -14.88 -5.05 11.72
CA LYS A 109 -16.22 -4.46 11.73
C LYS A 109 -16.13 -2.95 11.81
N PRO A 110 -17.13 -2.22 11.28
CA PRO A 110 -17.33 -0.82 11.65
C PRO A 110 -17.36 -0.66 13.17
N GLY A 111 -16.58 0.29 13.70
CA GLY A 111 -16.36 0.53 15.13
C GLY A 111 -15.17 -0.22 15.74
N ASP A 112 -14.57 -1.21 15.05
CA ASP A 112 -13.34 -1.84 15.56
C ASP A 112 -12.19 -0.81 15.57
N VAL A 113 -11.35 -0.86 16.61
CA VAL A 113 -10.13 -0.05 16.71
C VAL A 113 -8.91 -0.95 16.46
N LEU A 114 -8.21 -0.70 15.37
CA LEU A 114 -7.00 -1.43 14.99
C LEU A 114 -5.74 -0.71 15.47
N ARG A 115 -4.72 -1.46 15.90
CA ARG A 115 -3.40 -0.90 16.22
C ARG A 115 -2.44 -1.14 15.07
N ALA A 116 -1.99 -0.07 14.43
CA ALA A 116 -1.02 -0.13 13.33
C ALA A 116 0.41 -0.39 13.84
N MET A 117 1.29 -0.79 12.93
CA MET A 117 2.73 -0.99 13.17
C MET A 117 3.40 0.24 13.78
N SER A 118 2.93 1.43 13.44
CA SER A 118 3.42 2.70 14.02
C SER A 118 3.08 2.88 15.50
N GLY A 119 2.29 1.99 16.09
CA GLY A 119 1.78 2.08 17.46
C GLY A 119 0.50 2.92 17.59
N LYS A 120 0.13 3.67 16.53
CA LYS A 120 -1.13 4.44 16.47
C LYS A 120 -2.34 3.52 16.36
N THR A 121 -3.46 3.98 16.90
CA THR A 121 -4.76 3.32 16.78
C THR A 121 -5.59 3.97 15.68
N ILE A 122 -6.41 3.17 14.99
CA ILE A 122 -7.27 3.60 13.88
C ILE A 122 -8.67 3.05 14.15
N GLU A 123 -9.65 3.94 14.29
CA GLU A 123 -11.06 3.56 14.29
C GLU A 123 -11.50 3.26 12.85
N VAL A 124 -12.10 2.10 12.66
CA VAL A 124 -12.63 1.67 11.37
C VAL A 124 -14.10 2.08 11.29
N ILE A 125 -14.40 3.20 10.65
CA ILE A 125 -15.81 3.61 10.43
C ILE A 125 -16.42 2.86 9.24
N ASN A 126 -15.60 2.48 8.26
CA ASN A 126 -16.03 1.78 7.05
C ASN A 126 -14.94 0.78 6.64
N THR A 127 -15.30 -0.49 6.45
CA THR A 127 -14.37 -1.56 6.05
C THR A 127 -14.06 -1.58 4.55
N ASP A 128 -14.72 -0.72 3.77
CA ASP A 128 -14.42 -0.43 2.36
C ASP A 128 -13.37 0.69 2.20
N ALA A 129 -12.81 1.14 3.34
CA ALA A 129 -11.69 2.04 3.40
C ALA A 129 -10.41 1.29 3.83
N GLU A 130 -10.26 0.04 3.41
CA GLU A 130 -9.19 -0.90 3.77
C GLU A 130 -7.83 -0.50 3.21
N GLY A 131 -7.78 0.08 2.00
CA GLY A 131 -6.53 0.40 1.30
C GLY A 131 -5.62 1.30 2.13
N ARG A 132 -6.18 2.29 2.83
CA ARG A 132 -5.38 3.19 3.69
C ARG A 132 -4.86 2.47 4.95
N LEU A 133 -5.54 1.41 5.41
CA LEU A 133 -5.12 0.61 6.57
C LEU A 133 -3.87 -0.20 6.22
N ILE A 134 -3.90 -0.91 5.08
CA ILE A 134 -2.75 -1.71 4.66
C ILE A 134 -1.54 -0.83 4.30
N LEU A 135 -1.79 0.35 3.72
CA LEU A 135 -0.75 1.32 3.38
C LEU A 135 -0.13 1.95 4.63
N ALA A 136 -0.88 2.17 5.71
CA ALA A 136 -0.33 2.72 6.95
C ALA A 136 0.79 1.84 7.52
N ASP A 137 0.61 0.51 7.49
CA ASP A 137 1.63 -0.45 7.92
C ASP A 137 2.78 -0.53 6.91
N ALA A 138 2.50 -0.53 5.61
CA ALA A 138 3.52 -0.59 4.58
C ALA A 138 4.44 0.64 4.56
N ILE A 139 3.89 1.85 4.70
CA ILE A 139 4.66 3.09 4.80
C ILE A 139 5.52 3.08 6.06
N THR A 140 4.97 2.63 7.20
CA THR A 140 5.75 2.48 8.44
C THR A 140 6.90 1.50 8.24
N TYR A 141 6.66 0.39 7.54
CA TYR A 141 7.67 -0.61 7.25
C TYR A 141 8.74 -0.10 6.27
N ALA A 142 8.35 0.61 5.21
CA ALA A 142 9.29 1.26 4.28
C ALA A 142 10.22 2.23 5.01
N ARG A 143 9.71 3.04 5.95
CA ARG A 143 10.54 3.92 6.80
C ARG A 143 11.50 3.11 7.68
N LYS A 144 11.04 1.99 8.26
CA LYS A 144 11.89 1.10 9.06
C LYS A 144 13.01 0.46 8.21
N LEU A 145 12.79 0.26 6.91
CA LEU A 145 13.79 -0.21 5.95
C LEU A 145 14.77 0.89 5.50
N GLY A 146 14.64 2.12 6.01
CA GLY A 146 15.55 3.23 5.71
C GLY A 146 15.07 4.17 4.60
N ALA A 147 13.83 4.04 4.11
CA ALA A 147 13.33 4.92 3.05
C ALA A 147 13.36 6.40 3.46
N THR A 148 14.03 7.22 2.66
CA THR A 148 14.14 8.68 2.81
C THR A 148 13.03 9.40 2.05
N LYS A 149 12.60 8.81 0.93
CA LYS A 149 11.52 9.30 0.05
C LYS A 149 10.52 8.18 -0.16
N ILE A 150 9.22 8.50 -0.10
CA ILE A 150 8.15 7.51 -0.26
C ILE A 150 7.15 8.02 -1.27
N ILE A 151 6.84 7.19 -2.26
CA ILE A 151 5.80 7.40 -3.26
C ILE A 151 4.83 6.23 -3.11
N ASP A 152 3.58 6.50 -2.74
CA ASP A 152 2.55 5.47 -2.72
C ASP A 152 1.63 5.53 -3.95
N LEU A 153 1.23 4.35 -4.44
CA LEU A 153 0.38 4.15 -5.60
C LEU A 153 -0.84 3.34 -5.17
N ALA A 154 -2.05 3.87 -5.36
CA ALA A 154 -3.27 3.22 -4.88
C ALA A 154 -4.51 3.57 -5.69
N THR A 155 -5.33 2.55 -5.97
CA THR A 155 -6.74 2.66 -6.37
C THR A 155 -7.60 3.02 -5.16
N LEU A 156 -7.34 4.19 -4.55
CA LEU A 156 -7.71 4.41 -3.15
C LEU A 156 -9.16 4.84 -2.90
N THR A 157 -9.76 5.63 -3.79
CA THR A 157 -11.13 6.14 -3.57
C THR A 157 -11.88 6.32 -4.88
N GLY A 158 -13.17 5.98 -4.90
CA GLY A 158 -14.07 6.33 -6.00
C GLY A 158 -14.27 7.85 -6.16
N ALA A 159 -14.06 8.63 -5.09
CA ALA A 159 -14.15 10.09 -5.12
C ALA A 159 -13.16 10.73 -6.10
N VAL A 160 -11.98 10.14 -6.30
CA VAL A 160 -11.00 10.63 -7.28
C VAL A 160 -11.52 10.48 -8.70
N SER A 161 -12.15 9.35 -9.02
CA SER A 161 -12.75 9.13 -10.35
C SER A 161 -13.91 10.10 -10.63
N ILE A 162 -14.70 10.43 -9.62
CA ILE A 162 -15.77 11.44 -9.73
C ILE A 162 -15.16 12.83 -9.95
N ALA A 163 -14.08 13.18 -9.24
CA ALA A 163 -13.48 14.51 -9.27
C ALA A 163 -12.67 14.81 -10.55
N LEU A 164 -11.92 13.83 -11.07
CA LEU A 164 -10.94 14.04 -12.15
C LEU A 164 -11.20 13.19 -13.41
N GLY A 165 -12.22 12.32 -13.39
CA GLY A 165 -12.46 11.36 -14.45
C GLY A 165 -11.40 10.27 -14.51
N LEU A 166 -11.22 9.66 -15.69
CA LEU A 166 -10.30 8.54 -15.92
C LEU A 166 -9.02 8.93 -16.67
N SER A 167 -8.90 10.19 -17.11
CA SER A 167 -7.82 10.65 -17.98
C SER A 167 -6.60 11.16 -17.23
N THR A 168 -6.69 11.36 -15.91
CA THR A 168 -5.62 11.96 -15.10
C THR A 168 -5.46 11.25 -13.76
N TRP A 169 -4.21 11.17 -13.28
CA TRP A 169 -3.88 10.67 -11.95
C TRP A 169 -3.90 11.81 -10.94
N ARG A 170 -4.35 11.54 -9.71
CA ARG A 170 -4.24 12.50 -8.61
C ARG A 170 -2.93 12.31 -7.85
N LEU A 171 -2.21 13.41 -7.63
CA LEU A 171 -1.03 13.46 -6.77
C LEU A 171 -1.33 14.28 -5.51
N TRP A 172 -0.88 13.79 -4.36
CA TRP A 172 -0.82 14.55 -3.12
C TRP A 172 0.58 14.40 -2.52
N ALA A 173 1.18 15.50 -2.04
CA ALA A 173 2.55 15.50 -1.54
C ALA A 173 2.69 16.42 -0.32
N MET A 174 3.48 15.97 0.65
CA MET A 174 3.86 16.76 1.85
C MET A 174 5.26 17.36 1.76
N THR A 175 5.91 17.31 0.60
CA THR A 175 7.27 17.84 0.41
C THR A 175 7.27 19.36 0.33
N LYS A 176 8.19 20.02 1.04
CA LYS A 176 8.54 21.41 0.77
C LYS A 176 9.09 21.50 -0.67
N PRO A 177 8.67 22.48 -1.50
CA PRO A 177 9.14 22.64 -2.88
C PRO A 177 10.66 22.70 -3.06
N SER A 178 11.41 23.01 -1.98
CA SER A 178 12.87 23.11 -1.98
C SER A 178 13.62 21.78 -2.19
N LEU A 179 12.93 20.63 -2.17
CA LEU A 179 13.52 19.29 -2.32
C LEU A 179 13.29 18.66 -3.71
N MET A 180 12.67 19.39 -4.65
CA MET A 180 12.47 18.98 -6.04
C MET A 180 13.54 19.53 -7.02
N LYS A 181 14.69 19.98 -6.50
CA LYS A 181 15.83 20.42 -7.31
C LYS A 181 16.86 19.31 -7.47
#